data_AF-A0A955TB03-F1
#
_entry.id   AF-A0A955TB03-F1
#
_cell.length_a   1.000
_cell.length_b   1.000
_cell.length_c   1.000
_cell.angle_alpha   90.00
_cell.angle_beta   90.00
_cell.angle_gamma   90.00
#
_symmetry.space_group_name_H-M   'P 1'
#
loop_
_entity.id
_entity.type
_entity.pdbx_description
1 polymer ?
#
loop_
_entity_poly.entity_id
_entity_poly.type
_entity_poly.pdbx_seq_one_letter_code
_entity_poly.pdbx_strand_id
1 'polypeptide(L)'
;MRNLFALLLAALLAMPGFSEAEGPIEWRPEADLPGPISGHLLGNDNGTLIVVAGTNFPVSLFNGGEKEWYSKVYVLEPGATEWKEVLDMDHSISYGVGVSTPDGMVCVGGSDGERNYADVFRLSWRDGKLTRTDLPSLPKPCAMMGAAYLGSSLYVAGGLEDPKATKPLKTFWRLDLSSPEPAWEDLEPWPGRARFLPAAAAQSGSFFLFSGADLIEDGSGEAMREYLTDGFRFTPGKGWTETAPLEKAVVAAPTVAYGQHHILVASGDDGALADQIQELKDNHPGFTDALLAYHTVTDTWTQIARLPVAYVTTQAVPYKDGVVIAGGEDRPGHRSKKVLWFNLVHRSKTFSMLDYATLGVYLALLVGMGFYFSRTEHDTTEFFLAGRRIPWWAAGLSIFGTQLSAITFLSMPANAFVT
;
A
#
# COMPACT_ATOMS: atom_id res chain seq x y z
N MET A 1 -24.18 -45.28 18.14
CA MET A 1 -23.98 -44.16 17.19
C MET A 1 -24.22 -42.76 17.78
N ARG A 2 -25.20 -42.54 18.68
CA ARG A 2 -25.48 -41.21 19.27
C ARG A 2 -24.36 -40.60 20.15
N ASN A 3 -23.49 -41.43 20.74
CA ASN A 3 -22.45 -40.95 21.66
C ASN A 3 -21.11 -40.59 20.97
N LEU A 4 -20.87 -41.05 19.75
CA LEU A 4 -19.63 -40.77 19.01
C LEU A 4 -19.64 -39.35 18.41
N PHE A 5 -20.81 -38.88 18.00
CA PHE A 5 -21.02 -37.55 17.44
C PHE A 5 -20.85 -36.44 18.49
N ALA A 6 -21.23 -36.71 19.75
CA ALA A 6 -21.09 -35.75 20.86
C ALA A 6 -19.64 -35.61 21.34
N LEU A 7 -18.83 -36.68 21.28
CA LEU A 7 -17.41 -36.65 21.64
C LEU A 7 -16.55 -35.90 20.61
N LEU A 8 -16.90 -35.98 19.32
CA LEU A 8 -16.24 -35.21 18.26
C LEU A 8 -16.55 -33.70 18.37
N LEU A 9 -17.78 -33.33 18.76
CA LEU A 9 -18.18 -31.94 18.94
C LEU A 9 -17.50 -31.28 20.17
N ALA A 10 -17.25 -32.05 21.24
CA ALA A 10 -16.59 -31.56 22.44
C ALA A 10 -15.07 -31.35 22.26
N ALA A 11 -14.42 -32.12 21.38
CA ALA A 11 -13.00 -31.97 21.06
C ALA A 11 -12.71 -30.73 20.19
N LEU A 12 -13.70 -30.23 19.43
CA LEU A 12 -13.58 -29.00 18.64
C LEU A 12 -13.64 -27.71 19.49
N LEU A 13 -14.11 -27.78 20.74
CA LEU A 13 -14.31 -26.63 21.63
C LEU A 13 -13.13 -26.37 22.59
N ALA A 14 -12.11 -27.23 22.60
CA ALA A 14 -10.94 -27.10 23.47
C ALA A 14 -9.70 -26.74 22.65
N MET A 15 -9.65 -25.55 22.08
CA MET A 15 -8.44 -25.02 21.46
C MET A 15 -7.64 -24.18 22.47
N PRO A 16 -6.32 -24.39 22.61
CA PRO A 16 -5.45 -23.47 23.33
C PRO A 16 -5.48 -22.11 22.66
N GLY A 17 -5.40 -21.05 23.47
CA GLY A 17 -5.33 -19.66 22.99
C GLY A 17 -4.23 -19.48 21.95
N PHE A 18 -4.58 -18.76 20.89
CA PHE A 18 -3.62 -18.29 19.89
C PHE A 18 -2.52 -17.50 20.61
N SER A 19 -1.27 -17.97 20.45
CA SER A 19 -0.11 -17.13 20.72
C SER A 19 -0.17 -15.96 19.74
N GLU A 20 -0.08 -14.75 20.27
CA GLU A 20 0.05 -13.50 19.51
C GLU A 20 1.42 -13.53 18.81
N ALA A 21 1.44 -14.13 17.63
CA ALA A 21 2.64 -14.21 16.82
C ALA A 21 3.00 -12.82 16.30
N GLU A 22 4.29 -12.45 16.37
CA GLU A 22 4.86 -11.29 15.68
C GLU A 22 4.23 -11.15 14.27
N GLY A 23 3.78 -9.94 13.95
CA GLY A 23 2.98 -9.63 12.76
C GLY A 23 3.63 -10.05 11.43
N PRO A 24 2.95 -9.86 10.29
CA PRO A 24 3.40 -10.38 8.99
C PRO A 24 4.65 -9.68 8.43
N ILE A 25 5.35 -8.85 9.21
CA ILE A 25 6.47 -8.04 8.74
C ILE A 25 7.80 -8.72 9.08
N GLU A 26 8.63 -8.97 8.08
CA GLU A 26 10.04 -9.32 8.25
C GLU A 26 10.90 -8.09 7.95
N TRP A 27 11.54 -7.55 8.99
CA TRP A 27 12.46 -6.42 8.90
C TRP A 27 13.81 -6.85 8.31
N ARG A 28 14.34 -6.02 7.41
CA ARG A 28 15.67 -6.17 6.81
C ARG A 28 16.60 -5.10 7.37
N PRO A 29 17.88 -5.41 7.59
CA PRO A 29 18.85 -4.41 8.02
C PRO A 29 19.10 -3.37 6.92
N GLU A 30 19.26 -2.13 7.33
CA GLU A 30 19.26 -0.97 6.48
C GLU A 30 20.20 0.12 6.99
N ALA A 31 20.77 0.89 6.06
CA ALA A 31 21.58 2.05 6.38
C ALA A 31 20.65 3.25 6.65
N ASP A 32 20.76 3.85 7.83
CA ASP A 32 20.15 5.16 8.11
C ASP A 32 20.63 6.20 7.07
N LEU A 33 19.76 7.15 6.75
CA LEU A 33 20.13 8.31 5.96
C LEU A 33 21.23 9.13 6.65
N PRO A 34 22.07 9.86 5.90
CA PRO A 34 23.14 10.70 6.46
C PRO A 34 22.66 11.75 7.46
N GLY A 35 21.40 12.20 7.32
CA GLY A 35 20.77 13.16 8.22
C GLY A 35 19.24 13.01 8.23
N PRO A 36 18.56 13.60 9.22
CA PRO A 36 17.12 13.56 9.31
C PRO A 36 16.48 14.45 8.24
N ILE A 37 15.57 13.88 7.45
CA ILE A 37 14.92 14.59 6.34
C ILE A 37 13.47 14.12 6.14
N SER A 38 12.61 15.01 5.64
CA SER A 38 11.27 14.68 5.12
C SER A 38 10.89 15.59 3.96
N GLY A 39 9.86 15.21 3.21
CA GLY A 39 9.45 15.82 1.97
C GLY A 39 10.47 15.61 0.85
N HIS A 40 11.46 14.75 1.03
CA HIS A 40 12.39 14.42 -0.04
C HIS A 40 11.68 13.60 -1.12
N LEU A 41 12.27 13.55 -2.30
CA LEU A 41 11.83 12.62 -3.34
C LEU A 41 12.59 11.31 -3.17
N LEU A 42 11.89 10.18 -3.22
CA LEU A 42 12.48 8.85 -3.09
C LEU A 42 12.04 7.98 -4.27
N GLY A 43 12.98 7.27 -4.86
CA GLY A 43 12.74 6.36 -5.98
C GLY A 43 13.81 5.27 -6.04
N ASN A 44 13.65 4.38 -6.99
CA ASN A 44 14.64 3.36 -7.31
C ASN A 44 14.98 3.38 -8.81
N ASP A 45 16.18 2.93 -9.12
CA ASP A 45 16.63 2.61 -10.47
C ASP A 45 17.47 1.33 -10.42
N ASN A 46 16.94 0.23 -10.97
CA ASN A 46 17.63 -1.07 -11.05
C ASN A 46 18.24 -1.56 -9.72
N GLY A 47 17.53 -1.34 -8.61
CA GLY A 47 17.97 -1.77 -7.27
C GLY A 47 18.90 -0.79 -6.56
N THR A 48 19.21 0.37 -7.15
CA THR A 48 19.80 1.51 -6.43
C THR A 48 18.69 2.42 -5.94
N LEU A 49 18.66 2.71 -4.64
CA LEU A 49 17.77 3.74 -4.10
C LEU A 49 18.36 5.12 -4.34
N ILE A 50 17.49 6.07 -4.65
CA ILE A 50 17.85 7.47 -4.89
C ILE A 50 16.97 8.34 -4.00
N VAL A 51 17.60 9.17 -3.18
CA VAL A 51 16.95 10.18 -2.33
C VAL A 51 17.40 11.55 -2.81
N VAL A 52 16.43 12.41 -3.13
CA VAL A 52 16.69 13.78 -3.60
C VAL A 52 16.16 14.74 -2.55
N ALA A 53 17.09 15.54 -2.02
CA ALA A 53 16.82 16.75 -1.25
C ALA A 53 15.99 16.49 0.02
N GLY A 54 14.99 17.33 0.29
CA GLY A 54 14.17 17.29 1.50
C GLY A 54 14.35 18.49 2.43
N THR A 55 13.72 18.42 3.59
CA THR A 55 13.68 19.49 4.58
C THR A 55 13.91 18.96 5.99
N ASN A 56 14.35 19.84 6.89
CA ASN A 56 14.52 19.53 8.31
C ASN A 56 14.29 20.77 9.20
N PHE A 57 14.07 20.53 10.49
CA PHE A 57 14.07 21.52 11.55
C PHE A 57 15.17 21.16 12.55
N PRO A 58 16.40 21.69 12.40
CA PRO A 58 17.49 21.40 13.34
C PRO A 58 17.20 21.87 14.76
N VAL A 59 16.39 22.91 14.89
CA VAL A 59 15.79 23.38 16.13
C VAL A 59 14.29 23.10 16.05
N SER A 60 13.67 22.67 17.15
CA SER A 60 12.22 22.39 17.17
C SER A 60 11.41 23.58 16.64
N LEU A 61 10.44 23.28 15.77
CA LEU A 61 9.44 24.22 15.26
C LEU A 61 8.77 25.01 16.39
N PHE A 62 8.52 24.38 17.53
CA PHE A 62 7.83 24.98 18.67
C PHE A 62 8.73 25.86 19.55
N ASN A 63 10.04 25.84 19.29
CA ASN A 63 11.05 26.66 19.96
C ASN A 63 11.66 27.70 19.00
N GLY A 64 10.90 28.09 17.96
CA GLY A 64 11.33 29.11 16.98
C GLY A 64 12.31 28.59 15.92
N GLY A 65 12.38 27.26 15.72
CA GLY A 65 13.20 26.67 14.68
C GLY A 65 12.68 26.99 13.28
N GLU A 66 13.60 27.39 12.40
CA GLU A 66 13.31 27.61 10.99
C GLU A 66 13.48 26.32 10.19
N LYS A 67 12.68 26.18 9.12
CA LYS A 67 12.78 25.02 8.23
C LYS A 67 13.96 25.21 7.29
N GLU A 68 14.90 24.28 7.34
CA GLU A 68 15.97 24.18 6.36
C GLU A 68 15.52 23.35 5.16
N TRP A 69 15.93 23.79 3.97
CA TRP A 69 15.70 23.13 2.70
C TRP A 69 17.04 22.68 2.12
N TYR A 70 17.06 21.47 1.58
CA TYR A 70 18.26 20.85 1.06
C TYR A 70 18.14 20.60 -0.45
N SER A 71 19.30 20.43 -1.10
CA SER A 71 19.44 20.17 -2.54
C SER A 71 20.24 18.91 -2.83
N LYS A 72 20.77 18.24 -1.80
CA LYS A 72 21.67 17.09 -1.92
C LYS A 72 20.98 15.84 -2.43
N VAL A 73 21.68 15.04 -3.22
CA VAL A 73 21.22 13.74 -3.70
C VAL A 73 22.08 12.63 -3.12
N TYR A 74 21.40 11.62 -2.56
CA TYR A 74 22.01 10.44 -1.98
C TYR A 74 21.60 9.19 -2.75
N VAL A 75 22.53 8.24 -2.87
CA VAL A 75 22.26 6.92 -3.45
C VAL A 75 22.67 5.81 -2.51
N LEU A 76 21.90 4.71 -2.52
CA LEU A 76 22.26 3.46 -1.84
C LEU A 76 22.24 2.33 -2.87
N GLU A 77 23.42 1.86 -3.25
CA GLU A 77 23.59 0.75 -4.19
C GLU A 77 23.21 -0.60 -3.55
N PRO A 78 22.83 -1.61 -4.35
CA PRO A 78 22.52 -2.93 -3.83
C PRO A 78 23.64 -3.50 -2.95
N GLY A 79 23.34 -3.74 -1.67
CA GLY A 79 24.27 -4.34 -0.71
C GLY A 79 25.25 -3.36 -0.06
N ALA A 80 25.20 -2.07 -0.41
CA ALA A 80 25.92 -1.04 0.30
C ALA A 80 25.36 -0.85 1.72
N THR A 81 26.25 -0.52 2.66
CA THR A 81 25.90 -0.26 4.07
C THR A 81 25.89 1.23 4.40
N GLU A 82 26.18 2.09 3.43
CA GLU A 82 26.24 3.54 3.59
C GLU A 82 25.70 4.26 2.36
N TRP A 83 25.05 5.40 2.58
CA TRP A 83 24.56 6.26 1.53
C TRP A 83 25.69 7.13 0.98
N LYS A 84 25.77 7.25 -0.34
CA LYS A 84 26.74 8.10 -1.02
C LYS A 84 26.08 9.40 -1.47
N GLU A 85 26.64 10.54 -1.07
CA GLU A 85 26.32 11.85 -1.66
C GLU A 85 26.94 11.93 -3.06
N VAL A 86 26.12 12.19 -4.08
CA VAL A 86 26.56 12.07 -5.49
C VAL A 86 26.35 13.32 -6.33
N LEU A 87 25.45 14.18 -5.91
CA LEU A 87 25.07 15.38 -6.66
C LEU A 87 24.50 16.41 -5.69
N ASP A 88 24.68 17.68 -6.05
CA ASP A 88 23.92 18.79 -5.50
C ASP A 88 23.02 19.37 -6.61
N MET A 89 21.73 19.50 -6.33
CA MET A 89 20.77 20.09 -7.27
C MET A 89 20.99 21.61 -7.39
N ASP A 90 20.61 22.18 -8.54
CA ASP A 90 20.79 23.62 -8.79
C ASP A 90 20.01 24.50 -7.79
N HIS A 91 18.97 23.94 -7.17
CA HIS A 91 18.16 24.56 -6.13
C HIS A 91 17.65 23.49 -5.15
N SER A 92 17.22 23.93 -3.97
CA SER A 92 16.56 23.03 -3.01
C SER A 92 15.19 22.61 -3.51
N ILE A 93 14.83 21.33 -3.35
CA ILE A 93 13.56 20.80 -3.83
C ILE A 93 12.97 19.81 -2.82
N SER A 94 11.72 20.03 -2.42
CA SER A 94 11.02 19.15 -1.48
C SER A 94 9.53 19.13 -1.80
N TYR A 95 8.78 18.19 -1.22
CA TYR A 95 7.36 17.98 -1.46
C TYR A 95 7.01 17.71 -2.93
N GLY A 96 7.98 17.33 -3.77
CA GLY A 96 7.72 16.70 -5.06
C GLY A 96 7.49 15.20 -4.90
N VAL A 97 7.36 14.49 -6.01
CA VAL A 97 7.19 13.03 -6.01
C VAL A 97 8.27 12.36 -6.86
N GLY A 98 8.76 11.23 -6.35
CA GLY A 98 9.76 10.40 -7.00
C GLY A 98 9.10 9.12 -7.52
N VAL A 99 9.04 8.96 -8.84
CA VAL A 99 8.37 7.80 -9.44
C VAL A 99 9.40 6.89 -10.09
N SER A 100 9.56 5.68 -9.54
CA SER A 100 10.42 4.65 -10.15
C SER A 100 9.83 4.20 -11.49
N THR A 101 10.66 4.21 -12.53
CA THR A 101 10.33 3.71 -13.87
C THR A 101 11.40 2.73 -14.35
N PRO A 102 11.17 1.95 -15.42
CA PRO A 102 12.18 1.04 -15.97
C PRO A 102 13.51 1.72 -16.35
N ASP A 103 13.47 3.01 -16.70
CA ASP A 103 14.64 3.77 -17.16
C ASP A 103 15.29 4.62 -16.07
N GLY A 104 14.74 4.64 -14.87
CA GLY A 104 15.22 5.43 -13.74
C GLY A 104 14.10 6.08 -12.93
N MET A 105 14.48 6.88 -11.95
CA MET A 105 13.55 7.63 -11.12
C MET A 105 13.17 8.94 -11.81
N VAL A 106 11.88 9.17 -12.05
CA VAL A 106 11.40 10.48 -12.50
C VAL A 106 11.00 11.32 -11.30
N CYS A 107 11.62 12.49 -11.16
CA CYS A 107 11.28 13.51 -10.19
C CYS A 107 10.27 14.47 -10.81
N VAL A 108 9.19 14.76 -10.10
CA VAL A 108 8.08 15.57 -10.60
C VAL A 108 7.76 16.67 -9.59
N GLY A 109 7.87 17.92 -10.05
CA GLY A 109 7.59 19.16 -9.30
C GLY A 109 8.29 19.24 -7.95
N GLY A 110 7.68 19.95 -7.02
CA GLY A 110 8.22 20.22 -5.68
C GLY A 110 8.22 21.72 -5.36
N SER A 111 8.87 22.06 -4.26
CA SER A 111 8.91 23.39 -3.67
C SER A 111 10.27 23.66 -3.02
N ASP A 112 10.65 24.93 -2.92
CA ASP A 112 11.75 25.42 -2.09
C ASP A 112 11.26 26.21 -0.86
N GLY A 113 9.94 26.27 -0.64
CA GLY A 113 9.30 27.05 0.41
C GLY A 113 8.90 28.46 -0.01
N GLU A 114 9.46 28.99 -1.09
CA GLU A 114 9.10 30.29 -1.65
C GLU A 114 8.14 30.15 -2.83
N ARG A 115 8.37 29.14 -3.68
CA ARG A 115 7.52 28.79 -4.82
C ARG A 115 7.42 27.28 -5.02
N ASN A 116 6.47 26.88 -5.85
CA ASN A 116 6.42 25.52 -6.37
C ASN A 116 7.03 25.49 -7.79
N TYR A 117 7.50 24.32 -8.19
CA TYR A 117 8.21 24.09 -9.44
C TYR A 117 7.38 23.22 -10.40
N ALA A 118 7.54 23.48 -11.69
CA ALA A 118 6.98 22.66 -12.77
C ALA A 118 7.99 21.64 -13.31
N ASP A 119 9.20 21.61 -12.75
CA ASP A 119 10.33 20.81 -13.19
C ASP A 119 9.99 19.31 -13.20
N VAL A 120 10.36 18.64 -14.28
CA VAL A 120 10.25 17.19 -14.41
C VAL A 120 11.55 16.70 -15.01
N PHE A 121 12.21 15.77 -14.34
CA PHE A 121 13.48 15.24 -14.80
C PHE A 121 13.66 13.80 -14.36
N ARG A 122 14.40 13.05 -15.15
CA ARG A 122 14.78 11.67 -14.87
C ARG A 122 16.18 11.64 -14.27
N LEU A 123 16.34 10.86 -13.22
CA LEU A 123 17.62 10.49 -12.64
C LEU A 123 17.87 9.00 -12.91
N SER A 124 19.00 8.71 -13.56
CA SER A 124 19.43 7.35 -13.87
C SER A 124 20.82 7.11 -13.29
N TRP A 125 20.99 5.99 -12.60
CA TRP A 125 22.25 5.54 -12.01
C TRP A 125 22.88 4.44 -12.86
N ARG A 126 24.04 4.71 -13.46
CA ARG A 126 24.78 3.74 -14.27
C ARG A 126 26.28 3.88 -13.98
N ASP A 127 26.96 2.75 -13.78
CA ASP A 127 28.41 2.68 -13.58
C ASP A 127 28.96 3.68 -12.55
N GLY A 128 28.28 3.82 -11.41
CA GLY A 128 28.71 4.72 -10.33
C GLY A 128 28.46 6.21 -10.56
N LYS A 129 27.71 6.56 -11.62
CA LYS A 129 27.40 7.94 -12.02
C LYS A 129 25.90 8.17 -12.12
N LEU A 130 25.45 9.28 -11.53
CA LEU A 130 24.09 9.78 -11.68
C LEU A 130 24.01 10.67 -12.93
N THR A 131 23.04 10.41 -13.79
CA THR A 131 22.74 11.24 -14.96
C THR A 131 21.34 11.81 -14.83
N ARG A 132 21.23 13.12 -15.09
CA ARG A 132 19.96 13.83 -15.16
C ARG A 132 19.55 14.01 -16.63
N THR A 133 18.29 13.80 -16.93
CA THR A 133 17.69 14.10 -18.24
C THR A 133 16.38 14.84 -18.02
N ASP A 134 16.29 16.06 -18.52
CA ASP A 134 15.07 16.85 -18.39
C ASP A 134 13.95 16.24 -19.24
N LEU A 135 12.73 16.30 -18.71
CA LEU A 135 11.50 15.90 -19.36
C LEU A 135 10.61 17.14 -19.51
N PRO A 136 9.52 17.09 -20.31
CA PRO A 136 8.59 18.21 -20.39
C PRO A 136 8.10 18.64 -19.01
N SER A 137 8.16 19.93 -18.72
CA SER A 137 7.66 20.50 -17.47
C SER A 137 6.16 20.24 -17.32
N LEU A 138 5.69 20.12 -16.07
CA LEU A 138 4.28 20.05 -15.74
C LEU A 138 3.51 21.21 -16.38
N PRO A 139 2.21 21.03 -16.70
CA PRO A 139 1.38 22.12 -17.22
C PRO A 139 1.33 23.35 -16.30
N LYS A 140 1.52 23.13 -14.98
CA LYS A 140 1.61 24.16 -13.94
C LYS A 140 2.61 23.74 -12.86
N PRO A 141 3.22 24.69 -12.14
CA PRO A 141 3.97 24.36 -10.93
C PRO A 141 3.11 23.56 -9.94
N CYS A 142 3.70 22.55 -9.30
CA CYS A 142 2.95 21.71 -8.38
C CYS A 142 3.87 21.09 -7.32
N ALA A 143 3.39 21.07 -6.08
CA ALA A 143 3.97 20.30 -4.98
C ALA A 143 2.86 19.54 -4.24
N MET A 144 3.23 18.57 -3.41
CA MET A 144 2.33 17.78 -2.58
C MET A 144 1.27 17.01 -3.38
N MET A 145 1.58 16.63 -4.62
CA MET A 145 0.72 15.80 -5.47
C MET A 145 0.94 14.31 -5.22
N GLY A 146 -0.02 13.49 -5.67
CA GLY A 146 0.18 12.04 -5.83
C GLY A 146 0.62 11.72 -7.25
N ALA A 147 1.51 10.75 -7.43
CA ALA A 147 1.85 10.24 -8.76
C ALA A 147 2.19 8.75 -8.76
N ALA A 148 2.03 8.12 -9.92
CA ALA A 148 2.45 6.75 -10.12
C ALA A 148 2.74 6.47 -11.60
N TYR A 149 3.58 5.46 -11.85
CA TYR A 149 3.86 4.95 -13.18
C TYR A 149 2.93 3.77 -13.50
N LEU A 150 2.18 3.86 -14.59
CA LEU A 150 1.21 2.86 -15.02
C LEU A 150 1.35 2.58 -16.52
N GLY A 151 1.63 1.32 -16.86
CA GLY A 151 1.88 0.92 -18.24
C GLY A 151 3.18 1.54 -18.75
N SER A 152 3.05 2.58 -19.57
CA SER A 152 4.17 3.39 -20.09
C SER A 152 4.12 4.86 -19.63
N SER A 153 3.09 5.24 -18.87
CA SER A 153 2.79 6.64 -18.59
C SER A 153 2.94 6.99 -17.12
N LEU A 154 3.39 8.21 -16.85
CA LEU A 154 3.25 8.83 -15.54
C LEU A 154 1.86 9.44 -15.43
N TYR A 155 1.23 9.28 -14.26
CA TYR A 155 0.00 9.94 -13.88
C TYR A 155 0.25 10.79 -12.64
N VAL A 156 -0.25 12.02 -12.63
CA VAL A 156 -0.05 13.00 -11.56
C VAL A 156 -1.40 13.60 -11.17
N ALA A 157 -1.73 13.60 -9.90
CA ALA A 157 -3.04 14.00 -9.39
C ALA A 157 -2.94 14.96 -8.20
N GLY A 158 -3.71 16.04 -8.25
CA GLY A 158 -3.85 17.00 -7.15
C GLY A 158 -2.58 17.81 -6.87
N GLY A 159 -2.42 18.20 -5.60
CA GLY A 159 -1.31 19.02 -5.12
C GLY A 159 -1.68 20.50 -4.95
N LEU A 160 -0.67 21.35 -4.79
CA LEU A 160 -0.78 22.80 -4.62
C LEU A 160 0.03 23.52 -5.70
N GLU A 161 -0.56 24.55 -6.30
CA GLU A 161 0.11 25.36 -7.34
C GLU A 161 1.12 26.35 -6.75
N ASP A 162 0.89 26.81 -5.52
CA ASP A 162 1.73 27.77 -4.81
C ASP A 162 1.82 27.40 -3.31
N PRO A 163 2.94 27.63 -2.61
CA PRO A 163 3.05 27.37 -1.16
C PRO A 163 1.99 28.09 -0.31
N LYS A 164 1.45 29.21 -0.80
CA LYS A 164 0.41 30.02 -0.14
C LYS A 164 -0.99 29.75 -0.69
N ALA A 165 -1.15 28.76 -1.57
CA ALA A 165 -2.45 28.43 -2.13
C ALA A 165 -3.41 27.98 -1.01
N THR A 166 -4.58 28.61 -0.96
CA THR A 166 -5.66 28.26 -0.02
C THR A 166 -6.61 27.21 -0.58
N LYS A 167 -6.36 26.72 -1.80
CA LYS A 167 -7.16 25.69 -2.46
C LYS A 167 -6.23 24.70 -3.18
N PRO A 168 -6.41 23.39 -2.99
CA PRO A 168 -5.68 22.39 -3.75
C PRO A 168 -6.10 22.39 -5.22
N LEU A 169 -5.22 21.85 -6.05
CA LEU A 169 -5.52 21.57 -7.45
C LEU A 169 -6.49 20.38 -7.57
N LYS A 170 -7.38 20.46 -8.55
CA LYS A 170 -8.20 19.35 -9.05
C LYS A 170 -7.78 19.01 -10.48
N THR A 171 -6.51 18.64 -10.62
CA THR A 171 -5.87 18.34 -11.90
C THR A 171 -5.45 16.87 -11.96
N PHE A 172 -5.53 16.28 -13.14
CA PHE A 172 -5.07 14.94 -13.41
C PHE A 172 -4.31 14.90 -14.74
N TRP A 173 -2.99 14.80 -14.67
CA TRP A 173 -2.13 14.88 -15.84
C TRP A 173 -1.49 13.54 -16.16
N ARG A 174 -1.29 13.28 -17.46
CA ARG A 174 -0.61 12.09 -17.96
C ARG A 174 0.57 12.48 -18.85
N LEU A 175 1.69 11.78 -18.70
CA LEU A 175 2.85 11.87 -19.61
C LEU A 175 3.21 10.48 -20.09
N ASP A 176 3.08 10.21 -21.39
CA ASP A 176 3.52 8.93 -21.98
C ASP A 176 5.04 8.94 -22.22
N LEU A 177 5.77 8.17 -21.41
CA LEU A 177 7.23 8.10 -21.48
C LEU A 177 7.73 7.20 -22.62
N SER A 178 6.84 6.44 -23.28
CA SER A 178 7.20 5.65 -24.46
C SER A 178 7.17 6.46 -25.75
N SER A 179 6.58 7.66 -25.73
CA SER A 179 6.58 8.58 -26.87
C SER A 179 8.01 9.10 -27.13
N PRO A 180 8.46 9.20 -28.39
CA PRO A 180 9.73 9.85 -28.71
C PRO A 180 9.70 11.36 -28.41
N GLU A 181 8.51 11.96 -28.38
CA GLU A 181 8.26 13.34 -27.97
C GLU A 181 7.19 13.31 -26.88
N PRO A 182 7.56 13.05 -25.61
CA PRO A 182 6.61 13.07 -24.51
C PRO A 182 5.95 14.44 -24.40
N ALA A 183 4.63 14.47 -24.15
CA ALA A 183 3.89 15.69 -23.89
C ALA A 183 2.82 15.41 -22.82
N TRP A 184 2.56 16.41 -21.98
CA TRP A 184 1.54 16.29 -20.94
C TRP A 184 0.13 16.39 -21.55
N GLU A 185 -0.72 15.44 -21.19
CA GLU A 185 -2.15 15.43 -21.47
C GLU A 185 -2.90 15.82 -20.20
N ASP A 186 -3.85 16.76 -20.33
CA ASP A 186 -4.81 17.07 -19.26
C ASP A 186 -6.01 16.13 -19.37
N LEU A 187 -6.25 15.35 -18.32
CA LEU A 187 -7.30 14.35 -18.27
C LEU A 187 -8.41 14.80 -17.31
N GLU A 188 -9.60 14.24 -17.50
CA GLU A 188 -10.71 14.46 -16.57
C GLU A 188 -10.30 14.00 -15.15
N PRO A 189 -10.38 14.88 -14.13
CA PRO A 189 -10.02 14.54 -12.76
C PRO A 189 -11.05 13.60 -12.13
N TRP A 190 -10.73 13.10 -10.93
CA TRP A 190 -11.61 12.22 -10.19
C TRP A 190 -12.93 12.92 -9.78
N PRO A 191 -14.04 12.17 -9.64
CA PRO A 191 -15.35 12.71 -9.30
C PRO A 191 -15.49 13.03 -7.79
N GLY A 192 -14.50 13.70 -7.21
CA GLY A 192 -14.47 14.07 -5.79
C GLY A 192 -13.90 15.47 -5.55
N ARG A 193 -13.52 15.75 -4.31
CA ARG A 193 -12.92 17.04 -3.93
C ARG A 193 -11.48 17.17 -4.39
N ALA A 194 -11.05 18.41 -4.62
CA ALA A 194 -9.63 18.73 -4.81
C ALA A 194 -8.82 18.23 -3.60
N ARG A 195 -7.55 17.86 -3.81
CA ARG A 195 -6.73 17.34 -2.71
C ARG A 195 -5.25 17.58 -2.91
N PHE A 196 -4.55 17.72 -1.80
CA PHE A 196 -3.10 17.65 -1.71
C PHE A 196 -2.70 16.58 -0.67
N LEU A 197 -1.44 16.16 -0.73
CA LEU A 197 -0.87 15.06 0.05
C LEU A 197 -1.70 13.74 -0.03
N PRO A 198 -2.22 13.32 -1.21
CA PRO A 198 -2.95 12.07 -1.30
C PRO A 198 -2.02 10.87 -1.23
N ALA A 199 -2.58 9.72 -0.86
CA ALA A 199 -1.96 8.42 -1.08
C ALA A 199 -2.22 7.99 -2.53
N ALA A 200 -1.18 7.70 -3.31
CA ALA A 200 -1.32 7.32 -4.71
C ALA A 200 -0.40 6.14 -5.07
N ALA A 201 -0.92 5.23 -5.90
CA ALA A 201 -0.16 4.11 -6.46
C ALA A 201 -0.82 3.58 -7.74
N ALA A 202 -0.05 2.87 -8.55
CA ALA A 202 -0.56 2.12 -9.69
C ALA A 202 -0.52 0.62 -9.38
N GLN A 203 -1.64 -0.08 -9.54
CA GLN A 203 -1.73 -1.52 -9.31
C GLN A 203 -2.83 -2.13 -10.17
N SER A 204 -2.67 -3.40 -10.57
CA SER A 204 -3.69 -4.14 -11.34
C SER A 204 -4.21 -3.35 -12.58
N GLY A 205 -3.32 -2.65 -13.29
CA GLY A 205 -3.66 -1.89 -14.49
C GLY A 205 -4.42 -0.58 -14.26
N SER A 206 -4.48 -0.09 -13.03
CA SER A 206 -5.20 1.15 -12.68
C SER A 206 -4.36 2.06 -11.80
N PHE A 207 -4.64 3.36 -11.86
CA PHE A 207 -4.14 4.37 -10.95
C PHE A 207 -5.14 4.53 -9.79
N PHE A 208 -4.64 4.55 -8.56
CA PHE A 208 -5.43 4.71 -7.36
C PHE A 208 -5.07 5.99 -6.65
N LEU A 209 -6.09 6.68 -6.16
CA LEU A 209 -5.99 7.93 -5.43
C LEU A 209 -6.85 7.81 -4.16
N PHE A 210 -6.20 7.85 -3.00
CA PHE A 210 -6.86 7.70 -1.72
C PHE A 210 -6.59 8.91 -0.83
N SER A 211 -7.58 9.28 -0.02
CA SER A 211 -7.42 10.27 1.03
C SER A 211 -6.80 11.59 0.55
N GLY A 212 -5.84 12.14 1.28
CA GLY A 212 -5.39 13.52 1.13
C GLY A 212 -6.26 14.49 1.92
N ALA A 213 -5.95 15.77 1.81
CA ALA A 213 -6.72 16.83 2.44
C ALA A 213 -7.20 17.83 1.40
N ASP A 214 -8.38 18.38 1.61
CA ASP A 214 -8.79 19.64 1.00
C ASP A 214 -8.36 20.83 1.90
N LEU A 215 -8.42 22.05 1.39
CA LEU A 215 -8.30 23.27 2.21
C LEU A 215 -9.60 24.04 2.19
N ILE A 216 -10.13 24.31 3.37
CA ILE A 216 -11.33 25.10 3.58
C ILE A 216 -10.97 26.35 4.39
N GLU A 217 -11.56 27.49 4.04
CA GLU A 217 -11.46 28.67 4.89
C GLU A 217 -12.32 28.45 6.13
N ASP A 218 -11.72 28.63 7.30
CA ASP A 218 -12.49 28.73 8.53
C ASP A 218 -13.23 30.08 8.58
N GLY A 219 -14.14 30.24 9.53
CA GLY A 219 -14.86 31.51 9.73
C GLY A 219 -13.97 32.69 10.14
N SER A 220 -12.66 32.46 10.36
CA SER A 220 -11.66 33.47 10.72
C SER A 220 -10.77 33.90 9.53
N GLY A 221 -10.86 33.20 8.40
CA GLY A 221 -10.08 33.45 7.18
C GLY A 221 -8.77 32.66 7.11
N GLU A 222 -8.51 31.75 8.06
CA GLU A 222 -7.38 30.82 8.02
C GLU A 222 -7.77 29.52 7.26
N ALA A 223 -6.82 28.98 6.49
CA ALA A 223 -7.04 27.73 5.78
C ALA A 223 -6.89 26.53 6.75
N MET A 224 -7.98 25.81 6.96
CA MET A 224 -8.05 24.56 7.70
C MET A 224 -8.00 23.37 6.73
N ARG A 225 -7.34 22.28 7.15
CA ARG A 225 -7.37 21.02 6.43
C ARG A 225 -8.69 20.31 6.65
N GLU A 226 -9.33 19.91 5.57
CA GLU A 226 -10.41 18.94 5.62
C GLU A 226 -9.89 17.57 5.20
N TYR A 227 -9.85 16.65 6.14
CA TYR A 227 -9.27 15.31 5.96
C TYR A 227 -10.23 14.41 5.18
N LEU A 228 -9.79 13.92 4.02
CA LEU A 228 -10.60 13.11 3.12
C LEU A 228 -10.36 11.62 3.35
N THR A 229 -11.43 10.82 3.29
CA THR A 229 -11.38 9.35 3.41
C THR A 229 -11.83 8.63 2.16
N ASP A 230 -12.26 9.37 1.14
CA ASP A 230 -12.69 8.84 -0.15
C ASP A 230 -11.51 8.25 -0.94
N GLY A 231 -11.86 7.39 -1.90
CA GLY A 231 -10.91 6.72 -2.76
C GLY A 231 -11.46 6.56 -4.17
N PHE A 232 -10.57 6.66 -5.16
CA PHE A 232 -10.90 6.58 -6.57
C PHE A 232 -9.90 5.72 -7.32
N ARG A 233 -10.41 4.96 -8.29
CA ARG A 233 -9.63 4.16 -9.24
C ARG A 233 -9.83 4.70 -10.65
N PHE A 234 -8.76 5.09 -11.31
CA PHE A 234 -8.75 5.39 -12.74
C PHE A 234 -8.21 4.19 -13.51
N THR A 235 -9.00 3.67 -14.45
CA THR A 235 -8.53 2.65 -15.40
C THR A 235 -8.47 3.28 -16.79
N PRO A 236 -7.30 3.30 -17.46
CA PRO A 236 -7.18 3.83 -18.83
C PRO A 236 -8.21 3.18 -19.77
N GLY A 237 -8.91 4.02 -20.53
CA GLY A 237 -9.99 3.59 -21.43
C GLY A 237 -11.33 3.27 -20.76
N LYS A 238 -11.42 3.23 -19.41
CA LYS A 238 -12.68 3.07 -18.67
C LYS A 238 -13.05 4.28 -17.80
N GLY A 239 -12.09 5.11 -17.43
CA GLY A 239 -12.31 6.29 -16.59
C GLY A 239 -12.27 5.99 -15.10
N TRP A 240 -12.86 6.89 -14.31
CA TRP A 240 -12.86 6.84 -12.84
C TRP A 240 -14.03 6.01 -12.29
N THR A 241 -13.75 5.25 -11.23
CA THR A 241 -14.75 4.63 -10.34
C THR A 241 -14.37 4.90 -8.90
N GLU A 242 -15.36 5.01 -8.01
CA GLU A 242 -15.10 5.06 -6.56
C GLU A 242 -14.55 3.72 -6.06
N THR A 243 -13.83 3.76 -4.96
CA THR A 243 -13.39 2.58 -4.19
C THR A 243 -14.00 2.63 -2.80
N ALA A 244 -13.90 1.53 -2.06
CA ALA A 244 -14.19 1.51 -0.65
C ALA A 244 -13.42 2.62 0.08
N PRO A 245 -14.12 3.41 0.92
CA PRO A 245 -13.50 4.49 1.65
C PRO A 245 -12.61 3.93 2.76
N LEU A 246 -11.65 4.73 3.19
CA LEU A 246 -10.92 4.49 4.42
C LEU A 246 -11.80 4.82 5.64
N GLU A 247 -11.57 4.13 6.76
CA GLU A 247 -12.20 4.50 8.03
C GLU A 247 -11.69 5.85 8.54
N LYS A 248 -10.40 6.13 8.29
CA LYS A 248 -9.70 7.35 8.70
C LYS A 248 -8.81 7.85 7.58
N ALA A 249 -8.57 9.16 7.55
CA ALA A 249 -7.67 9.75 6.56
C ALA A 249 -6.23 9.28 6.79
N VAL A 250 -5.44 9.32 5.72
CA VAL A 250 -4.03 8.89 5.68
C VAL A 250 -3.21 9.96 4.93
N VAL A 251 -3.38 11.22 5.33
CA VAL A 251 -2.76 12.35 4.62
C VAL A 251 -1.24 12.23 4.67
N ALA A 252 -0.59 12.45 3.53
CA ALA A 252 0.85 12.35 3.35
C ALA A 252 1.46 10.96 3.66
N ALA A 253 0.65 9.89 3.56
CA ALA A 253 1.10 8.53 3.84
C ALA A 253 1.97 7.95 2.69
N PRO A 254 3.15 7.40 3.01
CA PRO A 254 3.90 6.58 2.06
C PRO A 254 3.06 5.40 1.55
N THR A 255 2.91 5.31 0.23
CA THR A 255 1.98 4.40 -0.45
C THR A 255 2.69 3.66 -1.59
N VAL A 256 2.47 2.35 -1.71
CA VAL A 256 3.16 1.53 -2.71
C VAL A 256 2.34 0.32 -3.15
N ALA A 257 2.46 -0.06 -4.42
CA ALA A 257 1.92 -1.33 -4.89
C ALA A 257 2.68 -2.53 -4.30
N TYR A 258 1.97 -3.59 -3.93
CA TYR A 258 2.57 -4.79 -3.36
C TYR A 258 1.90 -6.06 -3.88
N GLY A 259 2.72 -7.05 -4.30
CA GLY A 259 2.23 -8.26 -4.94
C GLY A 259 1.38 -7.96 -6.20
N GLN A 260 0.39 -8.80 -6.47
CA GLN A 260 -0.44 -8.68 -7.69
C GLN A 260 -1.68 -7.79 -7.53
N HIS A 261 -2.23 -7.73 -6.31
CA HIS A 261 -3.55 -7.15 -6.04
C HIS A 261 -3.60 -6.28 -4.78
N HIS A 262 -2.47 -5.94 -4.17
CA HIS A 262 -2.46 -5.09 -2.98
C HIS A 262 -1.80 -3.74 -3.25
N ILE A 263 -2.30 -2.73 -2.55
CA ILE A 263 -1.61 -1.46 -2.31
C ILE A 263 -1.42 -1.35 -0.81
N LEU A 264 -0.20 -1.05 -0.38
CA LEU A 264 0.12 -0.78 1.01
C LEU A 264 0.10 0.73 1.24
N VAL A 265 -0.54 1.13 2.33
CA VAL A 265 -0.50 2.50 2.85
C VAL A 265 0.06 2.42 4.25
N ALA A 266 1.24 3.00 4.45
CA ALA A 266 1.96 2.99 5.70
C ALA A 266 1.75 4.32 6.42
N SER A 267 1.24 4.28 7.65
CA SER A 267 1.02 5.48 8.47
C SER A 267 0.04 6.48 7.81
N GLY A 268 0.16 7.77 8.12
CA GLY A 268 -0.70 8.85 7.64
C GLY A 268 -1.13 9.78 8.77
N ASP A 269 -1.38 11.04 8.43
CA ASP A 269 -2.06 11.98 9.34
C ASP A 269 -3.57 11.79 9.20
N ASP A 270 -4.21 11.30 10.27
CA ASP A 270 -5.66 11.06 10.34
C ASP A 270 -6.45 12.29 10.82
N GLY A 271 -5.75 13.37 11.18
CA GLY A 271 -6.34 14.62 11.65
C GLY A 271 -6.86 14.60 13.09
N ALA A 272 -6.81 13.47 13.80
CA ALA A 272 -7.41 13.33 15.13
C ALA A 272 -6.79 14.27 16.18
N LEU A 273 -5.52 14.69 15.98
CA LEU A 273 -4.78 15.58 16.85
C LEU A 273 -4.44 16.93 16.21
N ALA A 274 -5.01 17.25 15.04
CA ALA A 274 -4.68 18.47 14.29
C ALA A 274 -4.90 19.75 15.12
N ASP A 275 -6.01 19.82 15.86
CA ASP A 275 -6.36 20.99 16.70
C ASP A 275 -5.50 21.08 17.98
N GLN A 276 -4.79 20.02 18.35
CA GLN A 276 -3.99 19.92 19.59
C GLN A 276 -2.49 20.12 19.34
N ILE A 277 -2.06 20.39 18.10
CA ILE A 277 -0.64 20.53 17.74
C ILE A 277 0.06 21.60 18.61
N GLN A 278 -0.57 22.74 18.85
CA GLN A 278 0.02 23.84 19.63
C GLN A 278 0.07 23.57 21.13
N GLU A 279 -0.82 22.71 21.64
CA GLU A 279 -0.82 22.29 23.05
C GLU A 279 0.26 21.21 23.28
N LEU A 280 0.28 20.21 22.40
CA LEU A 280 1.16 19.05 22.53
C LEU A 280 2.61 19.39 22.18
N LYS A 281 2.85 20.22 21.15
CA LYS A 281 4.19 20.63 20.69
C LYS A 281 5.11 19.41 20.49
N ASP A 282 6.31 19.45 21.05
CA ASP A 282 7.24 18.33 21.04
C ASP A 282 6.69 17.09 21.76
N ASN A 283 5.70 17.18 22.64
CA ASN A 283 5.10 16.00 23.28
C ASN A 283 4.02 15.33 22.41
N HIS A 284 3.82 15.77 21.16
CA HIS A 284 2.89 15.14 20.24
C HIS A 284 3.23 13.64 20.05
N PRO A 285 2.27 12.72 20.24
CA PRO A 285 2.53 11.28 20.26
C PRO A 285 2.92 10.71 18.89
N GLY A 286 2.68 11.47 17.82
CA GLY A 286 3.02 11.14 16.44
C GLY A 286 1.80 10.79 15.61
N PHE A 287 2.04 10.17 14.47
CA PHE A 287 1.02 9.75 13.50
C PHE A 287 0.58 8.30 13.73
N THR A 288 -0.39 7.82 12.95
CA THR A 288 -0.86 6.42 13.05
C THR A 288 0.26 5.44 12.70
N ASP A 289 0.42 4.39 13.52
CA ASP A 289 1.37 3.31 13.26
C ASP A 289 0.81 2.22 12.32
N ALA A 290 -0.42 2.39 11.82
CA ALA A 290 -1.09 1.38 11.01
C ALA A 290 -0.38 1.13 9.67
N LEU A 291 -0.20 -0.15 9.33
CA LEU A 291 0.06 -0.58 7.96
C LEU A 291 -1.23 -1.14 7.38
N LEU A 292 -1.83 -0.40 6.45
CA LEU A 292 -3.05 -0.77 5.75
C LEU A 292 -2.72 -1.46 4.43
N ALA A 293 -3.54 -2.44 4.06
CA ALA A 293 -3.54 -3.05 2.74
C ALA A 293 -4.92 -2.88 2.10
N TYR A 294 -4.94 -2.36 0.89
CA TYR A 294 -6.12 -2.32 0.03
C TYR A 294 -6.05 -3.43 -1.02
N HIS A 295 -7.10 -4.24 -1.11
CA HIS A 295 -7.19 -5.33 -2.08
C HIS A 295 -7.96 -4.89 -3.33
N THR A 296 -7.28 -4.79 -4.47
CA THR A 296 -7.79 -4.16 -5.71
C THR A 296 -8.94 -4.89 -6.40
N VAL A 297 -9.13 -6.18 -6.09
CA VAL A 297 -10.20 -7.01 -6.70
C VAL A 297 -11.46 -7.03 -5.85
N THR A 298 -11.32 -7.08 -4.52
CA THR A 298 -12.45 -7.21 -3.58
C THR A 298 -12.91 -5.85 -3.07
N ASP A 299 -12.17 -4.79 -3.38
CA ASP A 299 -12.46 -3.42 -2.94
C ASP A 299 -12.57 -3.31 -1.41
N THR A 300 -11.52 -3.74 -0.70
CA THR A 300 -11.53 -3.82 0.76
C THR A 300 -10.22 -3.35 1.37
N TRP A 301 -10.33 -2.65 2.50
CA TRP A 301 -9.22 -2.26 3.37
C TRP A 301 -9.03 -3.24 4.52
N THR A 302 -7.80 -3.46 4.93
CA THR A 302 -7.47 -4.23 6.13
C THR A 302 -6.20 -3.68 6.76
N GLN A 303 -6.20 -3.45 8.07
CA GLN A 303 -4.96 -3.23 8.80
C GLN A 303 -4.24 -4.57 8.97
N ILE A 304 -3.07 -4.70 8.35
CA ILE A 304 -2.32 -5.96 8.33
C ILE A 304 -1.21 -6.02 9.39
N ALA A 305 -0.75 -4.86 9.88
CA ALA A 305 0.29 -4.77 10.89
C ALA A 305 0.34 -3.38 11.55
N ARG A 306 1.28 -3.22 12.48
CA ARG A 306 1.71 -1.92 13.02
C ARG A 306 3.20 -1.73 12.75
N LEU A 307 3.57 -0.51 12.38
CA LEU A 307 4.94 -0.08 12.16
C LEU A 307 5.59 0.26 13.50
N PRO A 308 6.91 0.03 13.66
CA PRO A 308 7.63 0.41 14.87
C PRO A 308 7.71 1.94 15.03
N VAL A 309 7.66 2.66 13.92
CA VAL A 309 7.62 4.13 13.86
C VAL A 309 6.69 4.54 12.71
N ALA A 310 5.81 5.49 12.99
CA ALA A 310 4.95 6.12 12.00
C ALA A 310 5.72 7.21 11.26
N TYR A 311 5.62 7.26 9.93
CA TYR A 311 6.19 8.35 9.13
C TYR A 311 5.15 8.91 8.19
N VAL A 312 5.12 10.23 8.06
CA VAL A 312 4.40 10.94 7.00
C VAL A 312 5.37 11.76 6.18
N THR A 313 4.90 12.35 5.07
CA THR A 313 5.69 13.23 4.19
C THR A 313 6.97 12.55 3.67
N THR A 314 6.85 11.28 3.33
CA THR A 314 7.86 10.49 2.64
C THR A 314 7.14 9.53 1.68
N GLN A 315 7.89 8.75 0.90
CA GLN A 315 7.36 7.80 -0.07
C GLN A 315 7.72 6.37 0.32
N ALA A 316 6.92 5.41 -0.14
CA ALA A 316 7.26 4.00 -0.10
C ALA A 316 7.66 3.57 -1.51
N VAL A 317 8.80 2.90 -1.63
CA VAL A 317 9.28 2.41 -2.92
C VAL A 317 9.43 0.89 -2.91
N PRO A 318 9.04 0.20 -4.00
CA PRO A 318 9.37 -1.21 -4.14
C PRO A 318 10.90 -1.35 -4.14
N TYR A 319 11.42 -2.29 -3.36
CA TYR A 319 12.86 -2.52 -3.30
C TYR A 319 13.16 -3.99 -3.08
N LYS A 320 13.76 -4.61 -4.11
CA LYS A 320 13.89 -6.07 -4.21
C LYS A 320 12.51 -6.72 -4.03
N ASP A 321 12.38 -7.63 -3.07
CA ASP A 321 11.17 -8.38 -2.74
C ASP A 321 10.28 -7.66 -1.68
N GLY A 322 10.68 -6.47 -1.26
CA GLY A 322 10.05 -5.73 -0.16
C GLY A 322 9.75 -4.27 -0.48
N VAL A 323 9.60 -3.49 0.59
CA VAL A 323 9.28 -2.06 0.57
C VAL A 323 10.32 -1.31 1.39
N VAL A 324 10.74 -0.16 0.89
CA VAL A 324 11.56 0.80 1.61
C VAL A 324 10.79 2.10 1.83
N ILE A 325 10.84 2.61 3.06
CA ILE A 325 10.40 3.96 3.44
C ILE A 325 11.62 4.62 4.07
N ALA A 326 12.16 5.66 3.45
CA ALA A 326 13.33 6.36 3.96
C ALA A 326 12.93 7.69 4.60
N GLY A 327 13.49 8.02 5.76
CA GLY A 327 13.21 9.28 6.47
C GLY A 327 11.73 9.49 6.74
N GLY A 328 11.31 10.75 6.79
CA GLY A 328 9.93 11.12 7.11
C GLY A 328 9.83 11.99 8.34
N GLU A 329 8.60 12.33 8.69
CA GLU A 329 8.24 13.06 9.90
C GLU A 329 7.44 12.11 10.80
N ASP A 330 7.89 11.90 12.04
CA ASP A 330 7.24 11.02 13.03
C ASP A 330 6.23 11.75 13.91
N ARG A 331 6.41 13.06 14.08
CA ARG A 331 5.50 14.02 14.71
C ARG A 331 5.77 15.42 14.15
N PRO A 332 4.83 16.37 14.29
CA PRO A 332 4.96 17.71 13.71
C PRO A 332 6.34 18.35 13.90
N GLY A 333 7.03 18.63 12.79
CA GLY A 333 8.33 19.31 12.78
C GLY A 333 9.54 18.47 13.22
N HIS A 334 9.40 17.18 13.54
CA HIS A 334 10.53 16.32 13.91
C HIS A 334 10.85 15.32 12.79
N ARG A 335 12.06 15.41 12.21
CA ARG A 335 12.44 14.60 11.06
C ARG A 335 13.30 13.40 11.46
N SER A 336 13.13 12.30 10.74
CA SER A 336 13.87 11.07 10.96
C SER A 336 14.89 10.83 9.87
N LYS A 337 16.00 10.19 10.25
CA LYS A 337 16.98 9.61 9.33
C LYS A 337 16.78 8.10 9.14
N LYS A 338 15.90 7.48 9.94
CA LYS A 338 15.69 6.04 9.89
C LYS A 338 15.12 5.64 8.54
N VAL A 339 15.53 4.47 8.11
CA VAL A 339 14.96 3.79 6.95
C VAL A 339 14.18 2.61 7.49
N LEU A 340 13.02 2.32 6.93
CA LEU A 340 12.26 1.11 7.21
C LEU A 340 12.35 0.25 5.96
N TRP A 341 12.99 -0.92 6.06
CA TRP A 341 13.01 -1.90 4.98
C TRP A 341 12.37 -3.21 5.45
N PHE A 342 11.29 -3.60 4.80
CA PHE A 342 10.56 -4.79 5.20
C PHE A 342 9.96 -5.58 4.04
N ASN A 343 9.65 -6.85 4.32
CA ASN A 343 8.91 -7.75 3.45
C ASN A 343 7.67 -8.22 4.20
N LEU A 344 6.58 -8.50 3.48
CA LEU A 344 5.45 -9.20 4.07
C LEU A 344 5.67 -10.70 3.92
N VAL A 345 5.77 -11.40 5.06
CA VAL A 345 5.91 -12.85 5.08
C VAL A 345 4.56 -13.45 4.71
N HIS A 346 4.49 -14.05 3.52
CA HIS A 346 3.40 -14.93 3.19
C HIS A 346 3.54 -16.21 4.02
N ARG A 347 2.97 -16.22 5.22
CA ARG A 347 2.88 -17.47 6.00
C ARG A 347 1.91 -18.39 5.28
N SER A 348 2.42 -19.26 4.41
CA SER A 348 1.69 -20.48 4.10
C SER A 348 1.56 -21.20 5.44
N LYS A 349 0.32 -21.38 5.92
CA LYS A 349 0.10 -22.28 7.05
C LYS A 349 0.53 -23.66 6.55
N THR A 350 1.69 -24.12 7.01
CA THR A 350 2.07 -25.51 6.85
C THR A 350 0.98 -26.35 7.50
N PHE A 351 0.63 -27.47 6.85
CA PHE A 351 -0.40 -28.38 7.33
C PHE A 351 -0.04 -28.81 8.76
N SER A 352 -0.87 -28.43 9.73
CA SER A 352 -0.57 -28.72 11.12
C SER A 352 -0.71 -30.22 11.38
N MET A 353 -0.15 -30.71 12.50
CA MET A 353 -0.36 -32.11 12.90
C MET A 353 -1.85 -32.43 13.11
N LEU A 354 -2.67 -31.44 13.48
CA LEU A 354 -4.13 -31.60 13.55
C LEU A 354 -4.76 -31.75 12.17
N ASP A 355 -4.28 -31.01 11.17
CA ASP A 355 -4.75 -31.15 9.79
C ASP A 355 -4.39 -32.54 9.24
N TYR A 356 -3.14 -32.98 9.45
CA TYR A 356 -2.69 -34.34 9.09
C TYR A 356 -3.48 -35.43 9.83
N ALA A 357 -3.74 -35.25 11.13
CA ALA A 357 -4.54 -36.20 11.91
C ALA A 357 -5.99 -36.26 11.41
N THR A 358 -6.59 -35.10 11.12
CA THR A 358 -7.95 -35.02 10.58
C THR A 358 -8.04 -35.72 9.22
N LEU A 359 -7.10 -35.44 8.32
CA LEU A 359 -7.01 -36.10 7.02
C LEU A 359 -6.78 -37.61 7.17
N GLY A 360 -5.89 -38.03 8.05
CA GLY A 360 -5.59 -39.43 8.33
C GLY A 360 -6.80 -40.20 8.89
N VAL A 361 -7.52 -39.62 9.85
CA VAL A 361 -8.75 -40.19 10.42
C VAL A 361 -9.84 -40.28 9.36
N TYR A 362 -10.02 -39.23 8.55
CA TYR A 362 -10.99 -39.25 7.45
C TYR A 362 -10.72 -40.39 6.46
N LEU A 363 -9.47 -40.54 5.99
CA LEU A 363 -9.08 -41.62 5.08
C LEU A 363 -9.23 -43.00 5.73
N ALA A 364 -8.85 -43.15 7.00
CA ALA A 364 -9.01 -44.41 7.73
C ALA A 364 -10.48 -44.79 7.90
N LEU A 365 -11.38 -43.82 8.14
CA LEU A 365 -12.81 -44.06 8.20
C LEU A 365 -13.38 -44.51 6.86
N LEU A 366 -12.96 -43.91 5.74
CA LEU A 366 -13.39 -44.32 4.40
C LEU A 366 -12.95 -45.77 4.09
N VAL A 367 -11.69 -46.11 4.35
CA VAL A 367 -11.17 -47.47 4.16
C VAL A 367 -11.88 -48.45 5.11
N GLY A 368 -12.06 -48.07 6.37
CA GLY A 368 -12.75 -48.87 7.37
C GLY A 368 -14.20 -49.16 6.99
N MET A 369 -14.94 -48.16 6.52
CA MET A 369 -16.30 -48.35 6.00
C MET A 369 -16.31 -49.24 4.75
N GLY A 370 -15.41 -49.00 3.80
CA GLY A 370 -15.30 -49.83 2.59
C GLY A 370 -15.05 -51.31 2.92
N PHE A 371 -14.14 -51.59 3.85
CA PHE A 371 -13.85 -52.94 4.30
C PHE A 371 -15.01 -53.59 5.07
N TYR A 372 -15.68 -52.82 5.94
CA TYR A 372 -16.84 -53.28 6.69
C TYR A 372 -17.99 -53.67 5.76
N PHE A 373 -18.35 -52.80 4.81
CA PHE A 373 -19.43 -53.09 3.84
C PHE A 373 -19.04 -54.17 2.83
N SER A 374 -17.77 -54.24 2.41
CA SER A 374 -17.26 -55.31 1.56
C SER A 374 -17.43 -56.71 2.16
N ARG A 375 -17.53 -56.83 3.49
CA ARG A 375 -17.78 -58.11 4.17
C ARG A 375 -19.25 -58.45 4.36
N THR A 376 -20.16 -57.53 4.03
CA THR A 376 -21.59 -57.68 4.28
C THR A 376 -22.36 -58.05 3.01
N GLU A 377 -21.90 -57.61 1.84
CA GLU A 377 -22.55 -57.82 0.53
C GLU A 377 -22.11 -59.15 -0.11
N HIS A 378 -23.03 -60.11 -0.25
CA HIS A 378 -22.74 -61.45 -0.78
C HIS A 378 -23.44 -61.80 -2.10
N ASP A 379 -24.28 -60.90 -2.64
CA ASP A 379 -25.02 -61.12 -3.88
C ASP A 379 -25.03 -59.88 -4.80
N THR A 380 -25.03 -60.12 -6.12
CA THR A 380 -25.07 -59.08 -7.17
C THR A 380 -26.29 -58.17 -7.08
N THR A 381 -27.43 -58.71 -6.67
CA THR A 381 -28.69 -57.94 -6.47
C THR A 381 -28.55 -56.92 -5.34
N GLU A 382 -27.82 -57.30 -4.30
CA GLU A 382 -27.57 -56.49 -3.10
C GLU A 382 -26.62 -55.33 -3.42
N PHE A 383 -25.57 -55.60 -4.21
CA PHE A 383 -24.62 -54.61 -4.72
C PHE A 383 -25.25 -53.55 -5.65
N PHE A 384 -26.09 -53.96 -6.63
CA PHE A 384 -26.66 -53.02 -7.61
C PHE A 384 -27.90 -52.26 -7.12
N LEU A 385 -28.69 -52.83 -6.22
CA LEU A 385 -29.92 -52.20 -5.71
C LEU A 385 -29.79 -51.70 -4.26
N ALA A 386 -28.62 -51.85 -3.63
CA ALA A 386 -28.39 -51.59 -2.21
C ALA A 386 -29.48 -52.21 -1.30
N GLY A 387 -29.90 -53.43 -1.67
CA GLY A 387 -31.00 -54.15 -1.04
C GLY A 387 -32.36 -53.42 -1.03
N ARG A 388 -32.54 -52.34 -1.81
CA ARG A 388 -33.69 -51.41 -1.80
C ARG A 388 -33.95 -50.76 -0.42
N ARG A 389 -32.94 -50.68 0.44
CA ARG A 389 -33.06 -50.16 1.81
C ARG A 389 -32.62 -48.71 1.96
N ILE A 390 -31.97 -48.13 0.94
CA ILE A 390 -31.50 -46.74 0.99
C ILE A 390 -32.71 -45.81 0.94
N PRO A 391 -32.95 -44.97 1.97
CA PRO A 391 -34.01 -43.97 1.93
C PRO A 391 -33.81 -42.98 0.78
N TRP A 392 -34.90 -42.56 0.14
CA TRP A 392 -34.86 -41.66 -1.03
C TRP A 392 -34.06 -40.37 -0.76
N TRP A 393 -34.11 -39.83 0.46
CA TRP A 393 -33.37 -38.63 0.84
C TRP A 393 -31.85 -38.87 0.87
N ALA A 394 -31.40 -40.06 1.27
CA ALA A 394 -29.99 -40.41 1.30
C ALA A 394 -29.46 -40.65 -0.11
N ALA A 395 -30.24 -41.30 -0.97
CA ALA A 395 -29.93 -41.42 -2.39
C ALA A 395 -29.86 -40.05 -3.08
N GLY A 396 -30.80 -39.15 -2.77
CA GLY A 396 -30.79 -37.77 -3.27
C GLY A 396 -29.55 -36.98 -2.86
N LEU A 397 -29.17 -37.04 -1.58
CA LEU A 397 -27.95 -36.40 -1.07
C LEU A 397 -26.68 -36.97 -1.72
N SER A 398 -26.63 -38.28 -1.97
CA SER A 398 -25.47 -38.92 -2.63
C SER A 398 -25.31 -38.49 -4.09
N ILE A 399 -26.40 -38.33 -4.83
CA ILE A 399 -26.38 -37.86 -6.22
C ILE A 399 -25.99 -36.37 -6.25
N PHE A 400 -26.53 -35.57 -5.34
CA PHE A 400 -26.18 -34.15 -5.26
C PHE A 400 -24.71 -33.94 -4.88
N GLY A 401 -24.22 -34.71 -3.90
CA GLY A 401 -22.83 -34.67 -3.45
C GLY A 401 -21.81 -35.05 -4.53
N THR A 402 -22.18 -35.95 -5.46
CA THR A 402 -21.31 -36.31 -6.59
C THR A 402 -21.33 -35.30 -7.74
N GLN A 403 -22.36 -34.44 -7.83
CA GLN A 403 -22.45 -33.37 -8.82
C GLN A 403 -21.77 -32.06 -8.37
N LEU A 404 -21.59 -31.86 -7.07
CA LEU A 404 -20.90 -30.70 -6.53
C LEU A 404 -19.37 -30.86 -6.68
N SER A 405 -18.77 -29.99 -7.49
CA SER A 405 -17.32 -29.95 -7.64
C SER A 405 -16.68 -29.05 -6.58
N ALA A 406 -15.37 -29.22 -6.33
CA ALA A 406 -14.61 -28.30 -5.49
C ALA A 406 -14.63 -26.86 -6.03
N ILE A 407 -14.75 -26.67 -7.35
CA ILE A 407 -14.91 -25.37 -8.00
C ILE A 407 -16.22 -24.69 -7.55
N THR A 408 -17.29 -25.44 -7.35
CA THR A 408 -18.56 -24.88 -6.86
C THR A 408 -18.40 -24.24 -5.48
N PHE A 409 -17.61 -24.84 -4.58
CA PHE A 409 -17.38 -24.31 -3.23
C PHE A 409 -16.30 -23.23 -3.16
N LEU A 410 -15.25 -23.33 -3.97
CA LEU A 410 -14.14 -22.37 -3.93
C LEU A 410 -14.41 -21.14 -4.80
N SER A 411 -15.13 -21.29 -5.92
CA SER A 411 -15.23 -20.25 -6.95
C SER A 411 -16.55 -19.48 -6.91
N MET A 412 -17.68 -20.13 -6.63
CA MET A 412 -18.98 -19.43 -6.65
C MET A 412 -19.15 -18.41 -5.51
N PRO A 413 -18.68 -18.65 -4.27
CA PRO A 413 -18.77 -17.63 -3.23
C PRO A 413 -17.95 -16.38 -3.56
N ALA A 414 -16.80 -16.53 -4.22
CA ALA A 414 -15.96 -15.40 -4.63
C ALA A 414 -16.69 -14.47 -5.61
N ASN A 415 -17.55 -15.00 -6.49
CA ASN A 415 -18.36 -14.20 -7.41
C ASN A 415 -19.41 -13.33 -6.71
N ALA A 416 -19.83 -13.66 -5.49
CA ALA A 416 -20.78 -12.83 -4.74
C ALA A 416 -20.17 -11.49 -4.28
N PHE A 417 -18.84 -11.35 -4.35
CA PHE A 417 -18.09 -10.15 -3.97
C PHE A 417 -17.49 -9.41 -5.18
N VAL A 418 -17.79 -9.86 -6.40
CA VAL A 418 -17.46 -9.13 -7.63
C VAL A 418 -18.68 -8.27 -7.97
N THR A 419 -18.72 -7.06 -7.44
CA THR A 419 -19.73 -6.04 -7.79
C THR A 419 -19.08 -4.82 -8.42
#